data_AF-A0A3E2HAF8-F1
#
_entry.id   AF-A0A3E2HAF8-F1
#
_cell.length_a   1.000
_cell.length_b   1.000
_cell.length_c   1.000
_cell.angle_alpha   90.00
_cell.angle_beta   90.00
_cell.angle_gamma   90.00
#
_symmetry.space_group_name_H-M   'P 1'
#
loop_
_entity.id
_entity.type
_entity.pdbx_description
1 polymer ?
#
loop_
_entity_poly.entity_id
_entity_poly.type
_entity_poly.pdbx_seq_one_letter_code
_entity_poly.pdbx_strand_id
1 'polypeptide(L)'
;MTDDQVEVMQRLGFDSFYAGGHDRGARVLHRMCLDHPSTVTKAAFVDIVPQHHLLNNVTFNWGKFSWHWFFMIQPELLPEKLMGADPEFFIRYKLSKTKQGTEFFDPEALAEYIRCIKNPATIHAMCEDYRATTGVDLEMDTKLQRGGKGRLYSAGALGCHWRSG
;
A
#
# COMPACT_ATOMS: atom_id res chain seq x y z
N MET A 1 -4.38 -4.61 -10.34
CA MET A 1 -3.49 -3.51 -9.94
C MET A 1 -2.22 -3.47 -10.77
N THR A 2 -1.34 -4.48 -10.72
CA THR A 2 -0.07 -4.46 -11.47
C THR A 2 -0.27 -4.36 -12.98
N ASP A 3 -1.13 -5.21 -13.55
CA ASP A 3 -1.36 -5.24 -15.00
C ASP A 3 -1.94 -3.92 -15.52
N ASP A 4 -2.81 -3.26 -14.74
CA ASP A 4 -3.37 -1.95 -15.08
C ASP A 4 -2.27 -0.91 -15.32
N GLN A 5 -1.22 -0.90 -14.47
CA GLN A 5 -0.12 0.05 -14.61
C GLN A 5 0.73 -0.25 -15.85
N VAL A 6 0.97 -1.53 -16.14
CA VAL A 6 1.73 -1.96 -17.32
C VAL A 6 0.97 -1.61 -18.59
N GLU A 7 -0.35 -1.87 -18.65
CA GLU A 7 -1.18 -1.52 -19.80
C GLU A 7 -1.19 0.00 -20.03
N VAL A 8 -1.32 0.81 -18.98
CA VAL A 8 -1.26 2.28 -19.11
C VAL A 8 0.05 2.72 -19.75
N MET A 9 1.19 2.20 -19.30
CA MET A 9 2.49 2.57 -19.85
C MET A 9 2.66 2.12 -21.30
N GLN A 10 2.18 0.93 -21.65
CA GLN A 10 2.15 0.45 -23.04
C GLN A 10 1.29 1.33 -23.93
N ARG A 11 0.10 1.75 -23.46
CA ARG A 11 -0.79 2.67 -24.19
C ARG A 11 -0.17 4.04 -24.42
N LEU A 12 0.71 4.47 -23.52
CA LEU A 12 1.50 5.70 -23.64
C LEU A 12 2.77 5.53 -24.51
N GLY A 13 3.04 4.33 -25.02
CA GLY A 13 4.18 4.03 -25.90
C GLY A 13 5.48 3.69 -25.17
N PHE A 14 5.40 3.28 -23.90
CA PHE A 14 6.56 2.88 -23.10
C PHE A 14 6.57 1.37 -22.82
N ASP A 15 7.49 0.66 -23.47
CA ASP A 15 7.71 -0.78 -23.21
C ASP A 15 8.51 -1.04 -21.92
N SER A 16 9.30 -0.06 -21.48
CA SER A 16 10.05 -0.10 -20.23
C SER A 16 10.22 1.28 -19.60
N PHE A 17 10.26 1.35 -18.27
CA PHE A 17 10.23 2.61 -17.53
C PHE A 17 10.88 2.51 -16.14
N TYR A 18 11.21 3.66 -15.56
CA TYR A 18 11.50 3.77 -14.12
C TYR A 18 10.19 3.94 -13.36
N ALA A 19 10.10 3.35 -12.17
CA ALA A 19 8.90 3.44 -11.35
C ALA A 19 9.23 3.72 -9.89
N GLY A 20 8.42 4.57 -9.27
CA GLY A 20 8.42 4.82 -7.84
C GLY A 20 7.05 4.49 -7.27
N GLY A 21 7.03 3.74 -6.17
CA GLY A 21 5.81 3.41 -5.46
C GLY A 21 5.92 3.83 -4.00
N HIS A 22 4.82 4.36 -3.45
CA HIS A 22 4.67 4.70 -2.04
C HIS A 22 3.48 3.92 -1.45
N ASP A 23 3.62 3.46 -0.20
CA ASP A 23 2.58 2.72 0.53
C ASP A 23 1.98 1.56 -0.30
N ARG A 24 0.66 1.54 -0.59
CA ARG A 24 0.00 0.56 -1.47
C ARG A 24 0.65 0.48 -2.85
N GLY A 25 1.00 1.62 -3.44
CA GLY A 25 1.66 1.69 -4.75
C GLY A 25 3.05 1.03 -4.76
N ALA A 26 3.77 1.03 -3.64
CA ALA A 26 5.03 0.32 -3.52
C ALA A 26 4.85 -1.21 -3.52
N ARG A 27 3.71 -1.70 -3.00
CA ARG A 27 3.34 -3.13 -3.02
C ARG A 27 2.97 -3.59 -4.43
N VAL A 28 2.22 -2.76 -5.15
CA VAL A 28 1.91 -2.95 -6.57
C VAL A 28 3.19 -2.97 -7.40
N LEU A 29 4.11 -2.02 -7.16
CA LEU A 29 5.41 -1.99 -7.84
C LEU A 29 6.24 -3.23 -7.53
N HIS A 30 6.22 -3.74 -6.29
CA HIS A 30 6.97 -4.94 -5.93
C HIS A 30 6.48 -6.15 -6.73
N ARG A 31 5.15 -6.30 -6.83
CA ARG A 31 4.52 -7.33 -7.67
C ARG A 31 4.83 -7.12 -9.16
N MET A 32 4.82 -5.88 -9.64
CA MET A 32 5.19 -5.53 -11.01
C MET A 32 6.62 -5.93 -11.37
N CYS A 33 7.58 -5.69 -10.50
CA CYS A 33 8.97 -6.14 -10.71
C CYS A 33 9.11 -7.67 -10.79
N LEU A 34 8.22 -8.43 -10.14
CA LEU A 34 8.24 -9.90 -10.15
C LEU A 34 7.56 -10.47 -11.39
N ASP A 35 6.37 -9.95 -11.73
CA ASP A 35 5.52 -10.49 -12.79
C ASP A 35 5.95 -9.96 -14.17
N HIS A 36 6.52 -8.76 -14.22
CA HIS A 36 6.94 -8.07 -15.45
C HIS A 36 8.41 -7.60 -15.36
N PRO A 37 9.40 -8.51 -15.20
CA PRO A 37 10.78 -8.15 -14.88
C PRO A 37 11.50 -7.33 -15.97
N SER A 38 10.98 -7.31 -17.20
CA SER A 38 11.53 -6.50 -18.30
C SER A 38 10.94 -5.10 -18.42
N THR A 39 9.83 -4.78 -17.72
CA THR A 39 9.15 -3.48 -17.86
C THR A 39 9.72 -2.44 -16.89
N VAL A 40 10.05 -2.82 -15.66
CA VAL A 40 10.62 -1.90 -14.64
C VAL A 40 12.14 -1.96 -14.65
N THR A 41 12.79 -0.93 -15.20
CA THR A 41 14.27 -0.88 -15.30
C THR A 41 14.94 -0.38 -14.02
N LYS A 42 14.26 0.47 -13.23
CA LYS A 42 14.65 0.88 -11.88
C LYS A 42 13.40 1.09 -11.03
N ALA A 43 13.44 0.64 -9.78
CA ALA A 43 12.34 0.73 -8.83
C ALA A 43 12.75 1.50 -7.58
N ALA A 44 11.89 2.42 -7.12
CA ALA A 44 12.00 3.06 -5.81
C ALA A 44 10.79 2.66 -4.95
N PHE A 45 11.05 2.05 -3.79
CA PHE A 45 10.03 1.69 -2.81
C PHE A 45 10.11 2.64 -1.62
N VAL A 46 9.05 3.41 -1.38
CA VAL A 46 9.03 4.46 -0.36
C VAL A 46 8.15 4.05 0.82
N ASP A 47 8.74 4.10 2.01
CA ASP A 47 8.07 3.90 3.31
C ASP A 47 7.38 2.54 3.52
N ILE A 48 7.91 1.47 2.90
CA ILE A 48 7.38 0.11 3.08
C ILE A 48 8.45 -0.91 3.45
N VAL A 49 7.99 -2.00 4.06
CA VAL A 49 8.71 -3.27 4.18
C VAL A 49 7.99 -4.35 3.37
N PRO A 50 8.68 -5.43 2.93
CA PRO A 50 8.06 -6.49 2.15
C PRO A 50 6.85 -7.10 2.87
N GLN A 51 5.74 -7.27 2.16
CA GLN A 51 4.46 -7.67 2.74
C GLN A 51 4.52 -9.00 3.50
N HIS A 52 5.05 -10.04 2.87
CA HIS A 52 5.22 -11.34 3.51
C HIS A 52 6.09 -11.26 4.78
N HIS A 53 7.17 -10.47 4.76
CA HIS A 53 8.00 -10.27 5.95
C HIS A 53 7.19 -9.57 7.06
N LEU A 54 6.48 -8.49 6.74
CA LEU A 54 5.65 -7.76 7.68
C LEU A 54 4.62 -8.65 8.37
N LEU A 55 3.84 -9.40 7.60
CA LEU A 55 2.74 -10.22 8.11
C LEU A 55 3.24 -11.38 8.99
N ASN A 56 4.46 -11.89 8.75
CA ASN A 56 5.08 -12.92 9.59
C ASN A 56 5.84 -12.36 10.81
N ASN A 57 5.96 -11.02 10.95
CA ASN A 57 6.73 -10.37 12.01
C ASN A 57 5.94 -9.24 12.70
N VAL A 58 4.61 -9.35 12.73
CA VAL A 58 3.74 -8.39 13.42
C VAL A 58 4.10 -8.35 14.91
N THR A 59 4.36 -7.16 15.42
CA THR A 59 4.50 -6.90 16.86
C THR A 59 3.28 -6.19 17.41
N PHE A 60 3.06 -6.28 18.72
CA PHE A 60 1.95 -5.59 19.38
C PHE A 60 1.98 -4.07 19.18
N ASN A 61 3.15 -3.45 19.31
CA ASN A 61 3.33 -2.01 19.12
C ASN A 61 3.02 -1.60 17.67
N TRP A 62 3.47 -2.39 16.70
CA TRP A 62 3.14 -2.15 15.30
C TRP A 62 1.64 -2.33 15.05
N GLY A 63 1.01 -3.36 15.61
CA GLY A 63 -0.43 -3.59 15.46
C GLY A 63 -1.27 -2.45 16.05
N LYS A 64 -0.84 -1.86 17.18
CA LYS A 64 -1.45 -0.63 17.72
C LYS A 64 -1.29 0.58 16.79
N PHE A 65 -0.08 0.80 16.28
CA PHE A 65 0.21 1.94 15.40
C PHE A 65 -0.49 1.81 14.03
N SER A 66 -0.45 0.61 13.46
CA SER A 66 -0.98 0.24 12.15
C SER A 66 -2.33 -0.48 12.25
N TRP A 67 -3.16 -0.11 13.23
CA TRP A 67 -4.45 -0.74 13.54
C TRP A 67 -5.37 -0.94 12.33
N HIS A 68 -5.31 -0.03 11.36
CA HIS A 68 -6.09 -0.07 10.12
C HIS A 68 -5.85 -1.35 9.30
N TRP A 69 -4.67 -1.98 9.42
CA TRP A 69 -4.38 -3.28 8.79
C TRP A 69 -5.25 -4.42 9.31
N PHE A 70 -5.72 -4.34 10.56
CA PHE A 70 -6.60 -5.36 11.16
C PHE A 70 -8.07 -4.96 11.09
N PHE A 71 -8.34 -3.66 11.07
CA PHE A 71 -9.68 -3.11 10.94
C PHE A 71 -10.23 -3.26 9.51
N MET A 72 -9.46 -2.88 8.48
CA MET A 72 -9.94 -2.86 7.09
C MET A 72 -10.07 -4.26 6.47
N ILE A 73 -9.49 -5.29 7.11
CA ILE A 73 -9.62 -6.69 6.69
C ILE A 73 -10.85 -7.38 7.29
N GLN A 74 -11.57 -6.74 8.22
CA GLN A 74 -12.78 -7.33 8.78
C GLN A 74 -13.81 -7.60 7.67
N PRO A 75 -14.66 -8.63 7.81
CA PRO A 75 -15.66 -8.95 6.80
C PRO A 75 -16.54 -7.75 6.46
N GLU A 76 -16.87 -7.64 5.17
CA GLU A 76 -17.86 -6.69 4.69
C GLU A 76 -19.20 -6.91 5.44
N LEU A 77 -19.93 -5.88 5.86
CA LEU A 77 -19.80 -4.43 5.62
C LEU A 77 -19.16 -3.65 6.78
N LEU A 78 -18.49 -4.31 7.73
CA LEU A 78 -18.10 -3.67 9.00
C LEU A 78 -17.22 -2.42 8.80
N PRO A 79 -16.03 -2.51 8.18
CA PRO A 79 -15.17 -1.35 8.04
C PRO A 79 -15.78 -0.30 7.11
N GLU A 80 -16.48 -0.71 6.06
CA GLU A 80 -17.15 0.21 5.13
C GLU A 80 -18.20 1.08 5.81
N LYS A 81 -19.05 0.47 6.66
CA LYS A 81 -20.07 1.22 7.42
C LYS A 81 -19.44 2.18 8.41
N LEU A 82 -18.39 1.76 9.12
CA LEU A 82 -17.75 2.58 10.14
C LEU A 82 -16.95 3.74 9.54
N MET A 83 -16.25 3.51 8.43
CA MET A 83 -15.56 4.56 7.67
C MET A 83 -16.55 5.51 7.00
N GLY A 84 -17.65 4.98 6.46
CA GLY A 84 -18.67 5.76 5.75
C GLY A 84 -19.55 6.62 6.65
N ALA A 85 -19.56 6.38 7.97
CA ALA A 85 -20.32 7.19 8.92
C ALA A 85 -19.77 8.63 9.03
N ASP A 86 -18.44 8.79 9.00
CA ASP A 86 -17.76 10.08 8.87
C ASP A 86 -16.43 9.89 8.11
N PRO A 87 -16.47 9.88 6.77
CA PRO A 87 -15.30 9.59 5.94
C PRO A 87 -14.25 10.70 6.00
N GLU A 88 -14.68 11.94 6.27
CA GLU A 88 -13.76 13.08 6.41
C GLU A 88 -12.99 12.99 7.73
N PHE A 89 -13.67 12.71 8.84
CA PHE A 89 -12.99 12.43 10.11
C PHE A 89 -12.01 11.27 9.95
N PHE A 90 -12.44 10.17 9.33
CA PHE A 90 -11.59 9.00 9.14
C PHE A 90 -10.28 9.34 8.41
N ILE A 91 -10.35 10.01 7.25
CA ILE A 91 -9.13 10.32 6.48
C ILE A 91 -8.24 11.33 7.20
N ARG A 92 -8.81 12.36 7.85
CA ARG A 92 -8.02 13.33 8.63
C ARG A 92 -7.30 12.64 9.79
N TYR A 93 -8.00 11.77 10.52
CA TYR A 93 -7.41 10.99 11.59
C TYR A 93 -6.31 10.07 11.08
N LYS A 94 -6.53 9.38 9.96
CA LYS A 94 -5.53 8.50 9.35
C LYS A 94 -4.29 9.26 8.87
N LEU A 95 -4.44 10.43 8.26
CA LEU A 95 -3.32 11.23 7.76
C LEU A 95 -2.55 11.94 8.90
N SER A 96 -3.17 12.13 10.06
CA SER A 96 -2.58 12.76 11.25
C SER A 96 -1.64 11.83 12.03
N LYS A 97 -0.57 11.33 11.39
CA LYS A 97 0.40 10.43 12.04
C LYS A 97 1.38 11.15 12.99
N THR A 98 1.44 12.48 12.96
CA THR A 98 2.35 13.31 13.77
C THR A 98 1.57 14.34 14.59
N LYS A 99 2.26 15.03 15.51
CA LYS A 99 1.67 16.11 16.31
C LYS A 99 1.17 17.29 15.46
N GLN A 100 1.68 17.45 14.24
CA GLN A 100 1.27 18.50 13.30
C GLN A 100 -0.05 18.16 12.60
N GLY A 101 -0.66 17.00 12.88
CA GLY A 101 -1.93 16.62 12.31
C GLY A 101 -1.89 16.57 10.78
N THR A 102 -2.78 17.31 10.13
CA THR A 102 -2.81 17.49 8.66
C THR A 102 -2.29 18.87 8.21
N GLU A 103 -1.65 19.65 9.08
CA GLU A 103 -1.25 21.03 8.77
C GLU A 103 -0.13 21.12 7.71
N PHE A 104 0.63 20.05 7.52
CA PHE A 104 1.68 19.98 6.50
C PHE A 104 1.16 19.70 5.08
N PHE A 105 -0.12 19.37 4.93
CA PHE A 105 -0.72 19.19 3.61
C PHE A 105 -1.10 20.54 3.01
N ASP A 106 -0.86 20.70 1.72
CA ASP A 106 -1.49 21.76 0.95
C ASP A 106 -3.03 21.62 1.06
N PRO A 107 -3.77 22.73 1.30
CA PRO A 107 -5.22 22.67 1.48
C PRO A 107 -5.98 22.04 0.29
N GLU A 108 -5.54 22.27 -0.94
CA GLU A 108 -6.17 21.71 -2.15
C GLU A 108 -5.90 20.21 -2.23
N ALA A 109 -4.68 19.77 -1.92
CA ALA A 109 -4.35 18.35 -1.87
C ALA A 109 -5.17 17.60 -0.79
N LEU A 110 -5.34 18.19 0.39
CA LEU A 110 -6.15 17.60 1.46
C LEU A 110 -7.63 17.53 1.07
N ALA A 111 -8.15 18.57 0.41
CA ALA A 111 -9.52 18.58 -0.10
C ALA A 111 -9.76 17.46 -1.12
N GLU A 112 -8.80 17.17 -1.99
CA GLU A 112 -8.92 16.06 -2.96
C GLU A 112 -8.94 14.69 -2.29
N TYR A 113 -8.14 14.44 -1.25
CA TYR A 113 -8.23 13.19 -0.49
C TYR A 113 -9.61 13.02 0.18
N ILE A 114 -10.14 14.10 0.75
CA ILE A 114 -11.47 14.13 1.38
C ILE A 114 -12.56 13.89 0.33
N ARG A 115 -12.47 14.52 -0.85
CA ARG A 115 -13.41 14.33 -1.96
C ARG A 115 -13.45 12.88 -2.41
N CYS A 116 -12.29 12.24 -2.57
CA CYS A 116 -12.19 10.84 -2.99
C CYS A 116 -12.79 9.87 -1.97
N ILE A 117 -12.44 9.99 -0.68
CA ILE A 117 -12.93 9.04 0.33
C ILE A 117 -14.43 9.18 0.63
N LYS A 118 -15.05 10.33 0.30
CA LYS A 118 -16.51 10.50 0.38
C LYS A 118 -17.27 9.59 -0.58
N ASN A 119 -16.63 9.01 -1.60
CA ASN A 119 -17.24 8.00 -2.45
C ASN A 119 -17.24 6.62 -1.75
N PRO A 120 -18.42 6.01 -1.49
CA PRO A 120 -18.50 4.69 -0.86
C PRO A 120 -17.76 3.60 -1.64
N ALA A 121 -17.70 3.70 -2.97
CA ALA A 121 -16.94 2.76 -3.80
C ALA A 121 -15.43 2.83 -3.53
N THR A 122 -14.91 4.03 -3.21
CA THR A 122 -13.51 4.20 -2.80
C THR A 122 -13.25 3.53 -1.45
N ILE A 123 -14.14 3.70 -0.48
CA ILE A 123 -14.04 3.04 0.84
C ILE A 123 -14.03 1.51 0.68
N HIS A 124 -14.95 0.97 -0.12
CA HIS A 124 -15.02 -0.46 -0.40
C HIS A 124 -13.75 -0.96 -1.10
N ALA A 125 -13.30 -0.28 -2.15
CA ALA A 125 -12.06 -0.64 -2.86
C ALA A 125 -10.82 -0.57 -1.95
N MET A 126 -10.76 0.40 -1.04
CA MET A 126 -9.70 0.46 -0.01
C MET A 126 -9.76 -0.76 0.92
N CYS A 127 -10.95 -1.19 1.37
CA CYS A 127 -11.08 -2.37 2.22
C CYS A 127 -10.67 -3.64 1.46
N GLU A 128 -11.12 -3.80 0.20
CA GLU A 128 -10.76 -4.93 -0.65
C GLU A 128 -9.24 -5.04 -0.90
N ASP A 129 -8.54 -3.92 -1.09
CA ASP A 129 -7.08 -3.89 -1.22
C ASP A 129 -6.38 -4.43 0.04
N TYR A 130 -6.88 -4.10 1.23
CA TYR A 130 -6.37 -4.67 2.48
C TYR A 130 -6.77 -6.14 2.67
N ARG A 131 -7.98 -6.55 2.29
CA ARG A 131 -8.39 -7.96 2.34
C ARG A 131 -7.54 -8.83 1.41
N ALA A 132 -7.24 -8.35 0.20
CA ALA A 132 -6.34 -9.00 -0.73
C ALA A 132 -4.94 -9.20 -0.15
N THR A 133 -4.45 -8.23 0.62
CA THR A 133 -3.14 -8.30 1.30
C THR A 133 -3.00 -9.49 2.24
N THR A 134 -4.06 -9.83 2.98
CA THR A 134 -4.07 -10.97 3.90
C THR A 134 -4.62 -12.25 3.26
N GLY A 135 -5.16 -12.17 2.06
CA GLY A 135 -5.65 -13.29 1.26
C GLY A 135 -4.71 -13.60 0.11
N VAL A 136 -5.17 -13.30 -1.11
CA VAL A 136 -4.51 -13.69 -2.37
C VAL A 136 -3.06 -13.23 -2.46
N ASP A 137 -2.72 -12.02 -1.99
CA ASP A 137 -1.35 -11.51 -2.09
C ASP A 137 -0.39 -12.29 -1.17
N LEU A 138 -0.83 -12.60 0.05
CA LEU A 138 -0.02 -13.38 0.99
C LEU A 138 0.19 -14.81 0.46
N GLU A 139 -0.82 -15.41 -0.17
CA GLU A 139 -0.68 -16.73 -0.80
C GLU A 139 0.34 -16.70 -1.94
N MET A 140 0.29 -15.68 -2.80
CA MET A 140 1.24 -15.50 -3.90
C MET A 140 2.66 -15.32 -3.37
N ASP A 141 2.87 -14.46 -2.38
CA ASP A 141 4.18 -14.22 -1.79
C ASP A 141 4.74 -15.47 -1.06
N THR A 142 3.88 -16.21 -0.36
CA THR A 142 4.25 -17.47 0.31
C THR A 142 4.74 -18.50 -0.69
N LYS A 143 4.06 -18.64 -1.83
CA LYS A 143 4.47 -19.53 -2.93
C LYS A 143 5.84 -19.12 -3.49
N LEU A 144 6.07 -17.82 -3.71
CA LEU A 144 7.36 -17.30 -4.19
C LEU A 144 8.50 -17.57 -3.22
N GLN A 145 8.27 -17.36 -1.92
CA GLN A 145 9.28 -17.58 -0.88
C GLN A 145 9.66 -19.07 -0.79
N ARG A 146 8.68 -19.98 -0.84
CA ARG A 146 8.92 -21.43 -0.87
C ARG A 146 9.69 -21.87 -2.11
N GLY A 147 9.44 -21.24 -3.26
CA GLY A 147 10.14 -21.51 -4.52
C GLY A 147 11.55 -20.90 -4.63
N GLY A 148 12.05 -20.23 -3.58
CA GLY A 148 13.37 -19.59 -3.59
C GLY A 148 13.49 -18.33 -4.46
N LYS A 149 12.38 -17.83 -5.01
CA LYS A 149 12.32 -16.64 -5.89
C LYS A 149 11.90 -15.35 -5.17
N GLY A 150 11.72 -15.40 -3.85
CA GLY A 150 11.16 -14.29 -3.05
C GLY A 150 12.10 -13.11 -2.75
N ARG A 151 13.30 -13.04 -3.34
CA ARG A 151 14.25 -11.93 -3.09
C ARG A 151 14.46 -11.10 -4.35
N LEU A 152 13.79 -9.95 -4.41
CA LEU A 152 14.20 -8.83 -5.28
C LEU A 152 15.35 -8.00 -4.67
N TYR A 153 15.70 -8.25 -3.41
CA TYR A 153 16.61 -7.39 -2.65
C TYR A 153 18.08 -7.81 -2.79
N SER A 154 18.65 -7.55 -3.97
CA SER A 154 20.10 -7.45 -4.15
C SER A 154 20.49 -6.19 -4.95
N ALA A 155 19.96 -5.02 -4.57
CA ALA A 155 20.51 -3.72 -4.96
C ALA A 155 19.97 -2.64 -4.03
N GLY A 156 20.84 -2.14 -3.14
CA GLY A 156 20.74 -0.84 -2.43
C GLY A 156 19.35 -0.32 -2.07
N ALA A 157 18.66 -0.95 -1.11
CA ALA A 157 17.61 -0.25 -0.37
C ALA A 157 18.26 0.87 0.46
N LEU A 158 18.15 2.12 0.01
CA LEU A 158 18.43 3.29 0.84
C LEU A 158 17.44 3.24 2.03
N GLY A 159 17.95 2.78 3.17
CA GLY A 159 17.13 2.40 4.30
C GLY A 159 16.46 3.58 5.00
N CYS A 160 15.15 3.47 5.21
CA CYS A 160 14.48 4.16 6.31
C CYS A 160 14.96 3.51 7.62
N HIS A 161 15.89 4.16 8.32
CA HIS A 161 16.23 3.82 9.70
C HIS A 161 15.04 4.11 10.61
N TRP A 162 14.24 3.09 10.90
CA TRP A 162 13.27 3.13 11.99
C TRP A 162 14.02 2.99 13.32
N ARG A 163 14.48 4.12 13.88
CA ARG A 163 14.89 4.15 15.28
C ARG A 163 13.63 4.12 16.13
N SER A 164 13.36 2.97 16.75
CA SER A 164 12.47 2.88 17.90
C SER A 164 13.13 3.62 19.08
N GLY A 165 12.61 4.80 19.41
CA GLY A 165 12.74 5.39 20.74
C GLY A 165 11.66 4.84 21.66
#